data_AF-A0A1Y4WHX7-F1
#
_entry.id   AF-A0A1Y4WHX7-F1
#
_cell.length_a   1.000
_cell.length_b   1.000
_cell.length_c   1.000
_cell.angle_alpha   90.00
_cell.angle_beta   90.00
_cell.angle_gamma   90.00
#
_symmetry.space_group_name_H-M   'P 1'
#
loop_
_entity.id
_entity.type
_entity.pdbx_description
1 polymer ?
#
loop_
_entity_poly.entity_id
_entity_poly.type
_entity_poly.pdbx_seq_one_letter_code
_entity_poly.pdbx_strand_id
1 'polypeptide(L)' 'MRDYKALIRQKRQEKGISQNQLAKLVGISQPYMNQIETGVRNPTLPTLMKICEILDISLFGKEDEETG' A
#
# COMPACT_ATOMS: atom_id res chain seq x y z
N MET A 1 0.47 4.16 16.27
CA MET A 1 0.80 4.43 14.85
C MET A 1 -0.04 3.48 14.00
N ARG A 2 -0.89 3.95 13.07
CA ARG A 2 -1.66 3.03 12.20
C ARG A 2 -0.66 2.17 11.42
N ASP A 3 -0.85 0.86 11.45
CA ASP A 3 0.02 -0.07 10.71
C ASP A 3 -0.22 0.12 9.20
N TYR A 4 0.73 0.74 8.51
CA TYR A 4 0.65 1.01 7.07
C TYR A 4 0.49 -0.29 6.24
N LYS A 5 0.89 -1.44 6.79
CA LYS A 5 0.75 -2.76 6.14
C LYS A 5 -0.71 -3.18 6.06
N ALA A 6 -1.46 -2.96 7.14
CA ALA A 6 -2.90 -3.19 7.17
C ALA A 6 -3.63 -2.22 6.22
N LEU A 7 -3.18 -0.96 6.15
CA LEU A 7 -3.72 0.03 5.21
C LEU A 7 -3.51 -0.38 3.75
N ILE A 8 -2.31 -0.87 3.38
CA ILE A 8 -2.03 -1.39 2.02
C ILE A 8 -3.01 -2.50 1.68
N ARG A 9 -3.16 -3.50 2.57
CA ARG A 9 -4.09 -4.61 2.35
C ARG A 9 -5.54 -4.14 2.20
N GLN A 10 -5.98 -3.23 3.07
CA GLN A 10 -7.33 -2.66 3.02
C GLN A 10 -7.57 -1.95 1.69
N LYS A 11 -6.70 -1.01 1.30
CA LYS A 11 -6.84 -0.24 0.06
C LYS A 11 -6.78 -1.10 -1.18
N ARG A 12 -5.95 -2.15 -1.17
CA ARG A 12 -5.92 -3.15 -2.24
C ARG A 12 -7.27 -3.85 -2.39
N GLN A 13 -7.89 -4.24 -1.27
CA GLN A 13 -9.21 -4.88 -1.26
C GLN A 13 -10.32 -3.92 -1.70
N GLU A 14 -10.28 -2.65 -1.27
CA GLU A 14 -11.20 -1.59 -1.72
C GLU A 14 -11.14 -1.38 -3.25
N LYS A 15 -9.94 -1.49 -3.85
CA LYS A 15 -9.76 -1.46 -5.31
C LYS A 15 -10.15 -2.76 -6.03
N GLY A 16 -10.51 -3.81 -5.30
CA GLY A 16 -10.91 -5.10 -5.89
C GLY A 16 -9.79 -5.87 -6.60
N ILE A 17 -8.51 -5.55 -6.34
CA ILE A 17 -7.38 -6.22 -6.99
C ILE A 17 -6.73 -7.27 -6.09
N SER A 18 -6.26 -8.37 -6.69
CA SER A 18 -5.51 -9.42 -6.02
C SER A 18 -4.08 -8.98 -5.64
N GLN A 19 -3.44 -9.69 -4.72
CA GLN A 19 -2.01 -9.47 -4.42
C GLN A 19 -1.12 -9.67 -5.65
N ASN A 20 -1.48 -10.60 -6.55
CA ASN A 20 -0.73 -10.83 -7.79
C ASN A 20 -0.85 -9.63 -8.75
N GLN A 21 -2.05 -9.08 -8.91
CA GLN A 21 -2.25 -7.86 -9.71
C GLN A 21 -1.48 -6.68 -9.14
N LEU A 22 -1.56 -6.42 -7.83
CA LEU A 22 -0.79 -5.34 -7.22
C LEU A 22 0.72 -5.57 -7.36
N ALA A 23 1.21 -6.79 -7.14
CA ALA A 23 2.62 -7.12 -7.30
C ALA A 23 3.12 -6.85 -8.73
N LYS A 24 2.34 -7.23 -9.76
CA LYS A 24 2.65 -6.94 -11.16
C LYS A 24 2.72 -5.43 -11.44
N LEU A 25 1.76 -4.65 -10.94
CA LEU A 25 1.74 -3.19 -11.11
C LEU A 25 2.96 -2.53 -10.44
N VAL A 26 3.31 -2.99 -9.25
CA VAL A 26 4.49 -2.51 -8.51
C VAL A 26 5.80 -2.98 -9.17
N GLY A 27 5.80 -4.13 -9.84
CA GLY A 27 7.00 -4.73 -10.45
C GLY A 27 7.77 -5.61 -9.46
N ILE A 28 7.06 -6.30 -8.58
CA ILE A 28 7.61 -7.25 -7.60
C ILE A 28 6.91 -8.60 -7.67
N SER A 29 7.44 -9.61 -6.96
CA SER A 29 6.79 -10.91 -6.88
C SER A 29 5.58 -10.89 -5.94
N GLN A 30 4.56 -11.73 -6.23
CA GLN A 30 3.41 -11.89 -5.34
C GLN A 30 3.80 -12.37 -3.93
N PRO A 31 4.76 -13.29 -3.74
CA PRO A 31 5.22 -13.65 -2.40
C PRO A 31 5.80 -12.45 -1.64
N TYR A 32 6.54 -11.56 -2.31
CA TYR A 32 7.06 -10.36 -1.67
C TYR A 32 5.94 -9.38 -1.29
N MET A 33 4.93 -9.20 -2.15
CA MET A 33 3.72 -8.45 -1.81
C MET A 33 3.01 -9.01 -0.57
N ASN A 34 2.86 -10.34 -0.49
CA ASN A 34 2.28 -10.98 0.70
C ASN A 34 3.12 -10.73 1.96
N GLN A 35 4.46 -10.80 1.86
CA GLN A 35 5.36 -10.50 2.98
C GLN A 35 5.27 -9.04 3.44
N ILE A 36 4.98 -8.10 2.53
CA ILE A 36 4.72 -6.70 2.87
C ILE A 36 3.39 -6.58 3.64
N GLU A 37 2.29 -7.11 3.11
CA GLU A 37 0.96 -7.02 3.75
C GLU A 37 0.86 -7.75 5.10
N THR A 38 1.68 -8.79 5.29
CA THR A 38 1.77 -9.55 6.56
C THR A 38 2.85 -9.01 7.49
N GLY A 39 3.63 -8.03 7.05
CA GLY A 39 4.68 -7.41 7.84
C GLY A 39 5.94 -8.22 8.06
N VAL A 40 6.08 -9.36 7.39
CA VAL A 40 7.29 -10.20 7.37
C VAL A 40 8.48 -9.45 6.76
N ARG A 41 8.24 -8.59 5.77
CA ARG A 41 9.26 -7.76 5.13
C ARG A 41 8.80 -6.31 5.05
N ASN A 42 9.74 -5.39 5.20
CA ASN A 42 9.53 -3.98 4.87
C ASN A 42 9.90 -3.73 3.39
N PRO A 43 9.08 -3.00 2.64
CA PRO A 43 9.43 -2.55 1.30
C PRO A 43 10.55 -1.52 1.33
N THR A 44 11.26 -1.36 0.21
CA THR A 44 12.11 -0.18 0.01
C THR A 44 11.24 1.07 -0.14
N LEU A 45 11.81 2.26 0.07
CA LEU A 45 11.06 3.51 -0.13
C LEU A 45 10.47 3.64 -1.55
N PRO A 46 11.21 3.35 -2.65
CA PRO A 46 10.63 3.33 -3.99
C PRO A 46 9.46 2.36 -4.15
N THR A 47 9.58 1.15 -3.60
CA THR A 47 8.49 0.15 -3.63
C THR A 47 7.26 0.66 -2.87
N LEU A 48 7.47 1.26 -1.69
CA LEU A 48 6.39 1.82 -0.88
C LEU A 48 5.69 2.97 -1.59
N MET A 49 6.43 3.93 -2.16
CA MET A 49 5.86 5.04 -2.91
C MET A 49 4.99 4.54 -4.07
N LYS A 50 5.46 3.54 -4.82
CA LYS A 50 4.70 2.96 -5.94
C LYS A 50 3.44 2.22 -5.47
N ILE A 51 3.51 1.50 -4.34
CA ILE A 51 2.32 0.90 -3.72
C ILE A 51 1.32 2.00 -3.36
N CYS A 52 1.77 3.08 -2.73
CA CYS A 52 0.91 4.18 -2.32
C CYS A 52 0.24 4.87 -3.52
N GLU A 53 0.98 5.10 -4.60
CA GLU A 53 0.45 5.64 -5.86
C GLU A 53 -0.64 4.75 -6.44
N ILE A 54 -0.38 3.44 -6.60
CA ILE A 54 -1.36 2.50 -7.18
C ILE A 54 -2.62 2.38 -6.31
N LEU A 55 -2.49 2.55 -5.00
CA LEU A 55 -3.57 2.38 -4.03
C LEU A 55 -4.23 3.70 -3.58
N ASP A 56 -3.85 4.84 -4.16
CA ASP A 56 -4.31 6.18 -3.77
C ASP A 56 -4.14 6.46 -2.26
N ILE A 57 -3.01 6.05 -1.70
CA ILE A 57 -2.64 6.29 -0.30
C ILE A 57 -1.80 7.56 -0.22
N SER A 58 -2.30 8.57 0.50
CA SER A 58 -1.49 9.75 0.84
C SER A 58 -0.50 9.41 1.96
N LEU A 59 0.80 9.57 1.69
CA LEU A 59 1.87 9.36 2.67
C LEU A 59 1.97 10.51 3.69
N PHE A 60 1.61 11.71 3.26
CA PHE A 60 1.48 12.88 4.11
C PHE A 60 0.00 12.96 4.49
N GLY A 61 -0.30 13.04 5.79
CA GLY A 61 -1.68 13.22 6.24
C GLY A 61 -2.31 14.35 5.45
N LYS A 62 -3.55 14.19 5.00
CA LYS A 62 -4.34 15.36 4.66
C LYS A 62 -4.36 16.18 5.95
N GLU A 63 -3.84 17.40 5.91
CA GLU A 63 -4.25 18.40 6.89
C GLU A 63 -5.76 18.39 6.81
N ASP A 64 -6.42 18.04 7.91
CA ASP A 64 -7.87 18.09 7.98
C ASP A 64 -8.25 19.52 7.57
N GLU A 65 -8.82 19.67 6.37
CA GLU A 65 -9.48 20.91 5.99
C GLU A 65 -10.64 21.06 6.98
N GLU A 66 -10.38 21.77 8.09
CA GLU A 66 -11.39 22.40 8.92
C GLU A 66 -12.20 23.28 7.97
N THR A 67 -13.30 22.70 7.48
CA THR A 67 -14.32 23.44 6.75
C THR A 67 -14.87 24.46 7.74
N GLY A 68 -14.68 25.74 7.41
CA GLY A 68 -15.11 26.87 8.23
C GLY A 68 -16.62 26.95 8.47
#